data_AF-A0A2R6X330-F1
#
_entry.id   AF-A0A2R6X330-F1
#
_cell.length_a   1.000
_cell.length_b   1.000
_cell.length_c   1.000
_cell.angle_alpha   90.00
_cell.angle_beta   90.00
_cell.angle_gamma   90.00
#
_symmetry.space_group_name_H-M   'P 1'
#
loop_
_entity.id
_entity.type
_entity.pdbx_description
1 polymer ?
#
loop_
_entity_poly.entity_id
_entity_poly.type
_entity_poly.pdbx_seq_one_letter_code
_entity_poly.pdbx_strand_id
1 'polypeptide(L)'
;MTQLEEFSHPEIITATRNFSEDLIIGRSKKQWLYKASIPKFCHGFVVVKRFLESKRTNLHAMVEEVKIHRSMEDRPSPYILKLLGYCAEDKDPLLIYEYESPGDKTLAQCLQQDTLEWSSRLKIATNIASAIETLHGADDRFANVSVYLRNLQSDDILLDRMKKPKIADFSSGIVMPTSANCKNYSSTIRPGLAIGPTVYIDPYYMKTGQLSEKTDVYSFGVMLMELVTSMIASDTFPSTAFGSHKNLVSLITETVHLGTLFEHDIVDPSFDSSQSCRDSILAVANLATKCCASNPRSRPSISAVRRELEVIMMNYFQLPLTTILNGNKPQHPHKGLNSQQLYDMMTQRYKIMSSISNFSI
;
A
#
# COMPACT_ATOMS: atom_id res chain seq x y z
N MET A 1 -24.60 -7.64 6.15
CA MET A 1 -23.79 -8.41 5.20
C MET A 1 -24.36 -8.22 3.81
N THR A 2 -23.67 -7.46 2.99
CA THR A 2 -23.88 -7.26 1.57
C THR A 2 -23.68 -8.61 0.90
N GLN A 3 -24.69 -9.13 0.19
CA GLN A 3 -24.56 -10.42 -0.47
C GLN A 3 -23.49 -10.32 -1.58
N LEU A 4 -22.53 -11.25 -1.59
CA LEU A 4 -21.59 -11.36 -2.71
C LEU A 4 -22.33 -11.97 -3.88
N GLU A 5 -22.07 -11.45 -5.06
CA GLU A 5 -22.68 -11.95 -6.28
C GLU A 5 -21.92 -13.14 -6.85
N GLU A 6 -22.66 -14.12 -7.36
CA GLU A 6 -22.11 -15.25 -8.11
C GLU A 6 -22.26 -14.96 -9.61
N PHE A 7 -21.13 -14.89 -10.31
CA PHE A 7 -21.07 -14.63 -11.75
C PHE A 7 -20.86 -15.93 -12.51
N SER A 8 -21.48 -16.04 -13.68
CA SER A 8 -21.27 -17.18 -14.58
C SER A 8 -19.93 -17.06 -15.33
N HIS A 9 -19.29 -18.18 -15.63
CA HIS A 9 -18.04 -18.17 -16.39
C HIS A 9 -18.18 -17.52 -17.79
N PRO A 10 -19.25 -17.78 -18.58
CA PRO A 10 -19.49 -17.11 -19.87
C PRO A 10 -19.59 -15.59 -19.78
N GLU A 11 -20.17 -15.07 -18.69
CA GLU A 11 -20.26 -13.62 -18.45
C GLU A 11 -18.86 -13.02 -18.26
N ILE A 12 -18.01 -13.65 -17.44
CA ILE A 12 -16.65 -13.17 -17.21
C ILE A 12 -15.78 -13.29 -18.46
N ILE A 13 -15.93 -14.37 -19.23
CA ILE A 13 -15.25 -14.53 -20.52
C ILE A 13 -15.62 -13.39 -21.48
N THR A 14 -16.90 -13.05 -21.56
CA THR A 14 -17.36 -11.95 -22.41
C THR A 14 -16.82 -10.61 -21.92
N ALA A 15 -16.89 -10.34 -20.62
CA ALA A 15 -16.44 -9.10 -19.99
C ALA A 15 -14.92 -8.87 -20.12
N THR A 16 -14.14 -9.96 -20.13
CA THR A 16 -12.67 -9.94 -20.28
C THR A 16 -12.19 -10.19 -21.71
N ARG A 17 -13.11 -10.27 -22.69
CA ARG A 17 -12.80 -10.61 -24.10
C ARG A 17 -11.92 -11.86 -24.21
N ASN A 18 -12.37 -12.93 -23.55
CA ASN A 18 -11.66 -14.19 -23.41
C ASN A 18 -10.27 -14.00 -22.77
N PHE A 19 -10.23 -13.28 -21.64
CA PHE A 19 -8.99 -12.98 -20.91
C PHE A 19 -7.91 -12.35 -21.79
N SER A 20 -8.29 -11.38 -22.64
CA SER A 20 -7.37 -10.68 -23.54
C SER A 20 -6.24 -10.00 -22.77
N GLU A 21 -5.02 -10.08 -23.32
CA GLU A 21 -3.84 -9.44 -22.73
C GLU A 21 -3.94 -7.90 -22.70
N ASP A 22 -4.71 -7.32 -23.63
CA ASP A 22 -4.93 -5.87 -23.70
C ASP A 22 -5.69 -5.31 -22.50
N LEU A 23 -6.38 -6.19 -21.75
CA LEU A 23 -7.16 -5.82 -20.58
C LEU A 23 -6.41 -6.07 -19.26
N ILE A 24 -5.17 -6.55 -19.33
CA ILE A 24 -4.37 -6.82 -18.13
C ILE A 24 -3.88 -5.52 -17.51
N ILE A 25 -4.20 -5.30 -16.24
CA ILE A 25 -3.80 -4.14 -15.45
C ILE A 25 -2.82 -4.48 -14.32
N GLY A 26 -2.57 -5.78 -14.09
CA GLY A 26 -1.60 -6.27 -13.12
C GLY A 26 -1.23 -7.73 -13.38
N ARG A 27 0.05 -8.06 -13.24
CA ARG A 27 0.59 -9.42 -13.45
C ARG A 27 1.47 -9.82 -12.29
N SER A 28 1.25 -11.02 -11.76
CA SER A 28 2.21 -11.71 -10.91
C SER A 28 2.35 -13.17 -11.35
N LYS A 29 3.28 -13.92 -10.74
CA LYS A 29 3.44 -15.35 -10.99
C LYS A 29 2.20 -16.17 -10.63
N LYS A 30 1.35 -15.65 -9.74
CA LYS A 30 0.22 -16.39 -9.15
C LYS A 30 -1.14 -15.94 -9.66
N GLN A 31 -1.24 -14.72 -10.17
CA GLN A 31 -2.51 -14.15 -10.57
C GLN A 31 -2.34 -13.05 -11.61
N TRP A 32 -3.35 -12.89 -12.45
CA TRP A 32 -3.49 -11.72 -13.32
C TRP A 32 -4.76 -10.96 -12.97
N LEU A 33 -4.68 -9.63 -13.11
CA LEU A 33 -5.78 -8.70 -12.89
C LEU A 33 -6.20 -8.13 -14.24
N TYR A 34 -7.48 -8.27 -14.55
CA TYR A 34 -8.07 -7.80 -15.79
C TYR A 34 -9.07 -6.68 -15.51
N LYS A 35 -9.00 -5.61 -16.28
CA LYS A 35 -10.06 -4.62 -16.35
C LYS A 35 -11.18 -5.16 -17.23
N ALA A 36 -12.40 -5.16 -16.71
CA ALA A 36 -13.57 -5.63 -17.43
C ALA A 36 -14.73 -4.66 -17.27
N SER A 37 -15.69 -4.74 -18.20
CA SER A 37 -16.97 -4.05 -18.07
C SER A 37 -18.05 -5.12 -17.98
N ILE A 38 -18.77 -5.14 -16.87
CA ILE A 38 -19.90 -6.04 -16.65
C ILE A 38 -21.17 -5.18 -16.68
N PRO A 39 -22.10 -5.43 -17.63
CA PRO A 39 -23.27 -4.56 -17.85
C PRO A 39 -24.11 -4.28 -16.60
N LYS A 40 -24.11 -5.20 -15.63
CA LYS A 40 -24.82 -5.07 -14.36
C LYS A 40 -24.32 -3.88 -13.51
N PHE A 41 -23.05 -3.50 -13.63
CA PHE A 41 -22.48 -2.35 -12.93
C PHE A 41 -22.51 -1.12 -13.83
N CYS A 42 -23.63 -0.39 -13.77
CA CYS A 42 -24.02 0.67 -14.71
C CYS A 42 -23.04 1.85 -14.85
N HIS A 43 -22.08 2.00 -13.93
CA HIS A 43 -21.25 3.21 -13.81
C HIS A 43 -19.75 2.95 -13.62
N GLY A 44 -19.25 1.74 -13.91
CA GLY A 44 -17.84 1.47 -13.67
C GLY A 44 -17.28 0.27 -14.42
N PHE A 45 -15.96 0.26 -14.51
CA PHE A 45 -15.24 -0.98 -14.78
C PHE A 45 -15.20 -1.83 -13.49
N VAL A 46 -14.83 -3.09 -13.65
CA VAL A 46 -14.49 -3.99 -12.55
C VAL A 46 -13.08 -4.52 -12.75
N VAL A 47 -12.50 -5.05 -11.68
CA VAL A 47 -11.30 -5.89 -11.76
C VAL A 47 -11.70 -7.34 -11.63
N VAL A 48 -11.30 -8.16 -12.60
CA VAL A 48 -11.39 -9.61 -12.53
C VAL A 48 -10.01 -10.14 -12.16
N LYS A 49 -9.90 -10.75 -10.99
CA LYS A 49 -8.70 -11.45 -10.54
C LYS A 49 -8.80 -12.91 -10.93
N ARG A 50 -7.83 -13.36 -11.73
CA ARG A 50 -7.68 -14.75 -12.16
C ARG A 50 -6.47 -15.36 -11.49
N PHE A 51 -6.65 -16.48 -10.79
CA PHE A 51 -5.56 -17.24 -10.18
C PHE A 51 -4.95 -18.22 -11.19
N LEU A 52 -3.63 -18.46 -11.10
CA LEU A 52 -2.84 -19.19 -12.09
C LEU A 52 -2.13 -20.43 -11.54
N GLU A 53 -2.43 -20.85 -10.30
CA GLU A 53 -1.88 -22.08 -9.72
C GLU A 53 -2.83 -23.28 -9.92
N SER A 54 -2.59 -24.38 -9.19
CA SER A 54 -3.45 -25.56 -9.25
C SER A 54 -4.89 -25.23 -8.77
N LYS A 55 -5.90 -25.90 -9.33
CA LYS A 55 -7.32 -25.68 -8.96
C LYS A 55 -7.56 -25.71 -7.44
N ARG A 56 -6.96 -26.66 -6.71
CA ARG A 56 -7.08 -26.75 -5.25
C ARG A 56 -6.46 -25.55 -4.54
N THR A 57 -5.28 -25.12 -5.00
CA THR A 57 -4.59 -23.94 -4.44
C THR A 57 -5.40 -22.67 -4.70
N ASN A 58 -5.89 -22.50 -5.92
CA ASN A 58 -6.68 -21.33 -6.32
C ASN A 58 -7.99 -21.23 -5.53
N LEU A 59 -8.72 -22.34 -5.34
CA LEU A 59 -9.95 -22.35 -4.54
C LEU A 59 -9.68 -21.97 -3.08
N HIS A 60 -8.60 -22.49 -2.49
CA HIS A 60 -8.20 -22.11 -1.15
C HIS A 60 -7.87 -20.61 -1.07
N ALA A 61 -7.07 -20.09 -2.01
CA ALA A 61 -6.73 -18.67 -2.06
C ALA A 61 -7.98 -17.78 -2.19
N MET A 62 -8.90 -18.14 -3.08
CA MET A 62 -10.19 -17.45 -3.25
C MET A 62 -10.97 -17.41 -1.93
N VAL A 63 -11.12 -18.56 -1.25
CA VAL A 63 -11.87 -18.64 0.01
C VAL A 63 -11.23 -17.79 1.11
N GLU A 64 -9.90 -17.83 1.26
CA GLU A 64 -9.20 -17.01 2.25
C GLU A 64 -9.35 -15.51 1.96
N GLU A 65 -9.26 -15.09 0.71
CA GLU A 65 -9.44 -13.70 0.32
C GLU A 65 -10.89 -13.22 0.51
N VAL A 66 -11.88 -14.07 0.22
CA VAL A 66 -13.29 -13.79 0.55
C VAL A 66 -13.47 -13.61 2.06
N LYS A 67 -12.85 -14.45 2.90
CA LYS A 67 -12.90 -14.30 4.37
C LYS A 67 -12.31 -12.97 4.82
N ILE A 68 -11.18 -12.56 4.24
CA ILE A 68 -10.56 -11.26 4.52
C ILE A 68 -11.52 -10.12 4.19
N HIS A 69 -12.09 -10.08 2.99
CA HIS A 69 -13.03 -9.03 2.61
C HIS A 69 -14.28 -9.00 3.49
N ARG A 70 -14.82 -10.16 3.86
CA ARG A 70 -15.94 -10.27 4.80
C ARG A 70 -15.61 -9.72 6.18
N SER A 71 -14.38 -9.94 6.66
CA SER A 71 -13.90 -9.43 7.95
C SER A 71 -13.68 -7.91 8.00
N MET A 72 -13.72 -7.26 6.84
CA MET A 72 -13.51 -5.82 6.65
C MET A 72 -14.78 -5.10 6.17
N GLU A 73 -15.91 -5.79 6.10
CA GLU A 73 -17.15 -5.25 5.50
C GLU A 73 -17.70 -4.02 6.26
N ASP A 74 -17.48 -3.98 7.58
CA ASP A 74 -17.85 -2.89 8.48
C ASP A 74 -16.86 -1.71 8.50
N ARG A 75 -15.69 -1.88 7.87
CA ARG A 75 -14.59 -0.91 7.84
C ARG A 75 -14.12 -0.64 6.41
N PRO A 76 -14.98 -0.04 5.56
CA PRO A 76 -14.63 0.23 4.18
C PRO A 76 -13.49 1.25 4.08
N SER A 77 -12.53 0.98 3.20
CA SER A 77 -11.47 1.92 2.86
C SER A 77 -11.52 2.26 1.38
N PRO A 78 -11.43 3.55 0.99
CA PRO A 78 -11.37 3.93 -0.41
C PRO A 78 -10.03 3.54 -1.07
N TYR A 79 -9.07 3.01 -0.31
CA TYR A 79 -7.73 2.61 -0.77
C TYR A 79 -7.55 1.08 -0.83
N ILE A 80 -8.64 0.33 -0.64
CA ILE A 80 -8.70 -1.13 -0.78
C ILE A 80 -9.71 -1.45 -1.89
N LEU A 81 -9.44 -2.47 -2.71
CA LEU A 81 -10.43 -2.97 -3.65
C LEU A 81 -11.61 -3.60 -2.90
N LYS A 82 -12.83 -3.22 -3.25
CA LYS A 82 -14.04 -3.77 -2.63
C LYS A 82 -14.49 -4.98 -3.43
N LEU A 83 -14.61 -6.12 -2.77
CA LEU A 83 -15.09 -7.35 -3.41
C LEU A 83 -16.59 -7.23 -3.71
N LEU A 84 -16.97 -7.47 -4.96
CA LEU A 84 -18.35 -7.49 -5.44
C LEU A 84 -18.90 -8.91 -5.51
N GLY A 85 -18.08 -9.87 -5.90
CA GLY A 85 -18.51 -11.24 -6.07
C GLY A 85 -17.40 -12.17 -6.54
N TYR A 86 -17.79 -13.36 -6.95
CA TYR A 86 -16.90 -14.42 -7.38
C TYR A 86 -17.51 -15.20 -8.55
N CYS A 87 -16.67 -15.93 -9.27
CA CYS A 87 -17.08 -16.98 -10.19
C CYS A 87 -16.38 -18.26 -9.76
N ALA A 88 -17.16 -19.27 -9.38
CA ALA A 88 -16.64 -20.57 -8.93
C ALA A 88 -16.96 -21.71 -9.93
N GLU A 89 -17.56 -21.36 -11.07
CA GLU A 89 -17.83 -22.29 -12.18
C GLU A 89 -16.51 -22.70 -12.87
N ASP A 90 -16.47 -23.90 -13.44
CA ASP A 90 -15.33 -24.43 -14.21
C ASP A 90 -13.99 -24.62 -13.45
N LYS A 91 -12.87 -24.55 -14.17
CA LYS A 91 -11.53 -24.91 -13.69
C LYS A 91 -10.84 -23.78 -12.92
N ASP A 92 -11.24 -22.52 -13.16
CA ASP A 92 -10.53 -21.33 -12.71
C ASP A 92 -11.43 -20.50 -11.78
N PRO A 93 -11.22 -20.49 -10.46
CA PRO A 93 -11.95 -19.57 -9.58
C PRO A 93 -11.52 -18.12 -9.88
N LEU A 94 -12.47 -17.19 -9.80
CA LEU A 94 -12.25 -15.77 -10.10
C LEU A 94 -12.87 -14.90 -9.00
N LEU A 95 -12.25 -13.75 -8.74
CA LEU A 95 -12.81 -12.71 -7.86
C LEU A 95 -13.08 -11.43 -8.66
N ILE A 96 -14.21 -10.79 -8.38
CA ILE A 96 -14.68 -9.59 -9.06
C ILE A 96 -14.69 -8.43 -8.06
N TYR A 97 -14.01 -7.34 -8.37
CA TYR A 97 -13.88 -6.17 -7.50
C TYR A 97 -14.42 -4.91 -8.16
N GLU A 98 -14.95 -4.03 -7.33
CA GLU A 98 -15.37 -2.68 -7.70
C GLU A 98 -14.15 -1.84 -8.03
N TYR A 99 -14.15 -1.23 -9.23
CA TYR A 99 -13.13 -0.26 -9.58
C TYR A 99 -13.66 0.76 -10.58
N GLU A 100 -14.14 1.89 -10.09
CA GLU A 100 -14.84 2.88 -10.92
C GLU A 100 -13.96 3.46 -12.04
N SER A 101 -12.69 3.77 -11.75
CA SER A 101 -11.79 4.46 -12.68
C SER A 101 -10.41 3.79 -12.78
N PRO A 102 -10.34 2.52 -13.23
CA PRO A 102 -9.08 1.80 -13.35
C PRO A 102 -8.10 2.56 -14.22
N GLY A 103 -6.93 2.81 -13.65
CA GLY A 103 -5.72 2.94 -14.43
C GLY A 103 -5.31 1.57 -14.95
N ASP A 104 -4.24 1.56 -15.74
CA ASP A 104 -3.85 0.39 -16.50
C ASP A 104 -2.49 -0.19 -16.01
N LYS A 105 -2.01 0.27 -14.84
CA LYS A 105 -0.69 -0.09 -14.28
C LYS A 105 -0.70 -0.26 -12.76
N THR A 106 0.20 -1.10 -12.26
CA THR A 106 0.56 -1.18 -10.83
C THR A 106 1.46 -0.01 -10.42
N LEU A 107 1.63 0.21 -9.12
CA LEU A 107 2.60 1.17 -8.60
C LEU A 107 4.02 0.82 -9.07
N ALA A 108 4.41 -0.45 -9.02
CA ALA A 108 5.72 -0.90 -9.49
C ALA A 108 5.97 -0.52 -10.97
N GLN A 109 4.99 -0.78 -11.83
CA GLN A 109 5.08 -0.41 -13.25
C GLN A 109 5.14 1.10 -13.45
N CYS A 110 4.36 1.88 -12.69
CA CYS A 110 4.45 3.34 -12.76
C CYS A 110 5.81 3.87 -12.28
N LEU A 111 6.45 3.25 -11.30
CA LEU A 111 7.80 3.66 -10.86
C LEU A 111 8.87 3.37 -11.92
N GLN A 112 8.72 2.28 -12.67
CA GLN A 112 9.70 1.88 -13.70
C GLN A 112 9.48 2.56 -15.06
N GLN A 113 8.24 2.87 -15.42
CA GLN A 113 7.87 3.22 -16.80
C GLN A 113 7.29 4.63 -16.95
N ASP A 114 6.78 5.24 -15.87
CA ASP A 114 6.15 6.54 -15.90
C ASP A 114 6.91 7.53 -15.00
N THR A 115 6.70 8.83 -15.24
CA THR A 115 7.18 9.86 -14.32
C THR A 115 6.10 10.15 -13.28
N LEU A 116 6.23 9.55 -12.08
CA LEU A 116 5.43 9.95 -10.92
C LEU A 116 6.14 11.07 -10.17
N GLU A 117 5.55 12.27 -10.17
CA GLU A 117 6.03 13.38 -9.36
C GLU A 117 6.11 13.01 -7.88
N TRP A 118 7.09 13.58 -7.17
CA TRP A 118 7.28 13.37 -5.74
C TRP A 118 6.03 13.70 -4.91
N SER A 119 5.31 14.75 -5.29
CA SER A 119 4.03 15.17 -4.70
C SER A 119 2.98 14.04 -4.71
N SER A 120 2.93 13.26 -5.80
CA SER A 120 2.02 12.14 -5.98
C SER A 120 2.47 10.93 -5.18
N ARG A 121 3.79 10.69 -5.09
CA ARG A 121 4.35 9.59 -4.28
C ARG A 121 4.07 9.78 -2.79
N LEU A 122 4.16 10.99 -2.27
CA LEU A 122 3.78 11.31 -0.89
C LEU A 122 2.29 11.03 -0.62
N LYS A 123 1.41 11.42 -1.55
CA LYS A 123 -0.03 11.13 -1.47
C LYS A 123 -0.30 9.62 -1.51
N ILE A 124 0.35 8.89 -2.42
CA ILE A 124 0.24 7.43 -2.55
C ILE A 124 0.68 6.76 -1.25
N ALA A 125 1.87 7.09 -0.72
CA ALA A 125 2.38 6.55 0.53
C ALA A 125 1.40 6.77 1.69
N THR A 126 0.90 8.01 1.84
CA THR A 126 -0.04 8.36 2.91
C THR A 126 -1.35 7.56 2.81
N ASN A 127 -1.88 7.42 1.59
CA ASN A 127 -3.12 6.69 1.32
C ASN A 127 -2.96 5.18 1.57
N ILE A 128 -1.82 4.59 1.20
CA ILE A 128 -1.51 3.18 1.50
C ILE A 128 -1.36 2.98 3.01
N ALA A 129 -0.68 3.87 3.72
CA ALA A 129 -0.56 3.78 5.18
C ALA A 129 -1.94 3.84 5.86
N SER A 130 -2.86 4.68 5.36
CA SER A 130 -4.26 4.71 5.81
C SER A 130 -5.02 3.40 5.53
N ALA A 131 -4.77 2.77 4.39
CA ALA A 131 -5.34 1.45 4.07
C ALA A 131 -4.86 0.38 5.05
N ILE A 132 -3.55 0.32 5.35
CA ILE A 132 -2.96 -0.64 6.29
C ILE A 132 -3.47 -0.39 7.71
N GLU A 133 -3.56 0.87 8.14
CA GLU A 133 -4.15 1.22 9.44
C GLU A 133 -5.60 0.74 9.57
N THR A 134 -6.40 0.85 8.49
CA THR A 134 -7.76 0.33 8.44
C THR A 134 -7.78 -1.19 8.59
N LEU A 135 -6.92 -1.91 7.86
CA LEU A 135 -6.77 -3.38 7.94
C LEU A 135 -6.40 -3.84 9.36
N HIS A 136 -5.51 -3.12 10.03
CA HIS A 136 -5.08 -3.46 11.39
C HIS A 136 -6.16 -3.19 12.44
N GLY A 137 -7.16 -2.35 12.14
CA GLY A 137 -8.21 -1.95 13.07
C GLY A 137 -7.70 -1.03 14.19
N ALA A 138 -6.61 -0.30 13.96
CA ALA A 138 -5.92 0.48 15.00
C ALA A 138 -6.79 1.60 15.61
N ASP A 139 -7.70 2.17 14.82
CA ASP A 139 -8.59 3.27 15.24
C ASP A 139 -10.00 2.80 15.65
N ASP A 140 -10.30 1.50 15.56
CA ASP A 140 -11.61 0.95 15.89
C ASP A 140 -11.54 0.08 17.15
N ARG A 141 -11.99 0.64 18.28
CA ARG A 141 -12.05 -0.08 19.56
C ARG A 141 -13.05 -1.24 19.58
N PHE A 142 -13.93 -1.30 18.58
CA PHE A 142 -14.89 -2.38 18.38
C PHE A 142 -14.44 -3.38 17.31
N ALA A 143 -13.27 -3.17 16.69
CA ALA A 143 -12.69 -4.12 15.77
C ALA A 143 -12.37 -5.42 16.50
N ASN A 144 -13.13 -6.46 16.18
CA ASN A 144 -12.92 -7.80 16.72
C ASN A 144 -11.82 -8.56 15.99
N VAL A 145 -11.37 -8.06 14.82
CA VAL A 145 -10.33 -8.68 13.99
C VAL A 145 -9.38 -7.66 13.36
N SER A 146 -8.12 -8.06 13.19
CA SER A 146 -7.07 -7.41 12.41
C SER A 146 -6.71 -8.26 11.20
N VAL A 147 -6.49 -7.62 10.05
CA VAL A 147 -5.98 -8.26 8.83
C VAL A 147 -4.52 -7.88 8.65
N TYR A 148 -3.65 -8.88 8.53
CA TYR A 148 -2.23 -8.67 8.22
C TYR A 148 -1.92 -9.14 6.80
N LEU A 149 -1.29 -8.30 5.98
CA LEU A 149 -0.96 -8.58 4.58
C LEU A 149 0.24 -9.54 4.44
N ARG A 150 1.22 -9.41 5.35
CA ARG A 150 2.48 -10.17 5.49
C ARG A 150 3.51 -10.03 4.36
N ASN A 151 3.11 -9.52 3.21
CA ASN A 151 3.99 -9.38 2.04
C ASN A 151 3.46 -8.31 1.08
N LEU A 152 3.31 -7.06 1.56
CA LEU A 152 2.84 -5.97 0.72
C LEU A 152 3.93 -5.54 -0.28
N GLN A 153 3.64 -5.67 -1.58
CA GLN A 153 4.52 -5.24 -2.66
C GLN A 153 3.91 -4.09 -3.47
N SER A 154 4.74 -3.34 -4.20
CA SER A 154 4.27 -2.30 -5.11
C SER A 154 3.50 -2.87 -6.33
N ASP A 155 3.70 -4.15 -6.67
CA ASP A 155 2.88 -4.86 -7.65
C ASP A 155 1.45 -5.15 -7.16
N ASP A 156 1.24 -5.16 -5.83
CA ASP A 156 -0.08 -5.40 -5.22
C ASP A 156 -0.92 -4.13 -5.13
N ILE A 157 -0.38 -2.99 -5.60
CA ILE A 157 -1.04 -1.68 -5.60
C ILE A 157 -1.43 -1.30 -7.02
N LEU A 158 -2.74 -1.22 -7.30
CA LEU A 158 -3.24 -0.61 -8.52
C LEU A 158 -3.34 0.91 -8.35
N LEU A 159 -3.00 1.66 -9.39
CA LEU A 159 -3.22 3.11 -9.43
C LEU A 159 -4.40 3.42 -10.35
N ASP A 160 -5.37 4.16 -9.82
CA ASP A 160 -6.50 4.63 -10.62
C ASP A 160 -6.07 5.76 -11.57
N ARG A 161 -6.97 6.24 -12.44
CA ARG A 161 -6.66 7.33 -13.38
C ARG A 161 -6.26 8.64 -12.71
N MET A 162 -6.62 8.81 -11.43
CA MET A 162 -6.24 9.96 -10.60
C MET A 162 -5.01 9.67 -9.71
N LYS A 163 -4.29 8.56 -9.97
CA LYS A 163 -3.14 8.08 -9.19
C LYS A 163 -3.47 7.82 -7.71
N LYS A 164 -4.72 7.48 -7.40
CA LYS A 164 -5.12 7.00 -6.08
C LYS A 164 -4.79 5.50 -5.97
N PRO A 165 -4.13 5.06 -4.89
CA PRO A 165 -3.76 3.66 -4.74
C PRO A 165 -4.95 2.81 -4.30
N LYS A 166 -4.95 1.56 -4.75
CA LYS A 166 -5.85 0.48 -4.35
C LYS A 166 -5.03 -0.77 -4.05
N ILE A 167 -5.04 -1.24 -2.79
CA ILE A 167 -4.52 -2.56 -2.44
C ILE A 167 -5.41 -3.61 -3.12
N ALA A 168 -4.79 -4.43 -3.96
CA ALA A 168 -5.47 -5.37 -4.85
C ALA A 168 -5.12 -6.85 -4.59
N ASP A 169 -4.10 -7.13 -3.77
CA ASP A 169 -3.75 -8.51 -3.41
C ASP A 169 -3.80 -8.77 -1.90
N PHE A 170 -4.60 -9.76 -1.53
CA PHE A 170 -4.72 -10.31 -0.18
C PHE A 170 -4.34 -11.79 -0.12
N SER A 171 -3.69 -12.35 -1.15
CA SER A 171 -3.32 -13.76 -1.26
C SER A 171 -2.43 -14.26 -0.12
N SER A 172 -1.61 -13.37 0.43
CA SER A 172 -0.76 -13.63 1.60
C SER A 172 -1.40 -13.19 2.91
N GLY A 173 -2.60 -12.61 2.87
CA GLY A 173 -3.26 -12.04 4.03
C GLY A 173 -3.74 -13.08 5.04
N ILE A 174 -3.95 -12.66 6.28
CA ILE A 174 -4.58 -13.47 7.32
C ILE A 174 -5.41 -12.61 8.26
N VAL A 175 -6.55 -13.15 8.69
CA VAL A 175 -7.44 -12.54 9.70
C VAL A 175 -7.08 -13.07 11.07
N MET A 176 -6.87 -12.17 12.04
CA MET A 176 -6.51 -12.49 13.42
C MET A 176 -7.47 -11.81 14.40
N PRO A 177 -7.94 -12.48 15.47
CA PRO A 177 -8.75 -11.83 16.50
C PRO A 177 -8.01 -10.74 17.27
N THR A 178 -8.66 -9.62 17.58
CA THR A 178 -8.05 -8.43 18.22
C THR A 178 -8.01 -8.49 19.74
N SER A 179 -8.62 -9.49 20.40
CA SER A 179 -9.03 -9.47 21.83
C SER A 179 -8.10 -8.66 22.76
N ALA A 180 -8.69 -7.79 23.60
CA ALA A 180 -8.00 -6.79 24.43
C ALA A 180 -6.90 -7.33 25.38
N ASN A 181 -6.82 -8.65 25.60
CA ASN A 181 -5.77 -9.32 26.37
C ASN A 181 -4.58 -9.81 25.51
N CYS A 182 -4.61 -9.56 24.20
CA CYS A 182 -3.69 -10.10 23.19
C CYS A 182 -2.79 -9.02 22.56
N LYS A 183 -2.59 -7.86 23.20
CA LYS A 183 -1.61 -6.85 22.73
C LYS A 183 -0.15 -7.35 22.73
N ASN A 184 0.10 -8.49 23.37
CA ASN A 184 1.37 -9.24 23.36
C ASN A 184 1.29 -10.57 22.58
N TYR A 185 0.21 -10.81 21.82
CA TYR A 185 0.00 -12.09 21.16
C TYR A 185 0.77 -12.15 19.86
N SER A 186 2.04 -12.51 20.00
CA SER A 186 2.75 -13.16 18.92
C SER A 186 2.10 -14.51 18.67
N SER A 187 1.14 -14.57 17.75
CA SER A 187 0.72 -15.87 17.22
C SER A 187 1.91 -16.42 16.43
N THR A 188 2.46 -17.54 16.89
CA THR A 188 3.47 -18.26 16.12
C THR A 188 2.76 -18.92 14.95
N ILE A 189 2.71 -18.21 13.82
CA ILE A 189 2.22 -18.75 12.56
C ILE A 189 3.42 -19.38 11.87
N ARG A 190 3.27 -20.62 11.36
CA ARG A 190 4.40 -21.34 10.75
C ARG A 190 5.03 -20.47 9.64
N PRO A 191 6.34 -20.16 9.72
CA PRO A 191 7.05 -19.30 8.76
C PRO A 191 6.98 -19.75 7.29
N GLY A 192 6.60 -21.01 7.02
CA GLY A 192 6.55 -21.60 5.69
C GLY A 192 5.40 -21.16 4.78
N LEU A 193 4.56 -20.20 5.19
CA LEU A 193 3.44 -19.71 4.38
C LEU A 193 3.73 -18.42 3.59
N ALA A 194 4.83 -17.72 3.88
CA ALA A 194 5.16 -16.49 3.15
C ALA A 194 5.84 -16.86 1.83
N ILE A 195 5.12 -16.65 0.73
CA ILE A 195 5.60 -16.91 -0.63
C ILE A 195 5.66 -15.57 -1.36
N GLY A 196 6.87 -15.12 -1.68
CA GLY A 196 7.13 -13.85 -2.36
C GLY A 196 8.63 -13.51 -2.31
N PRO A 197 9.06 -12.38 -2.90
CA PRO A 197 10.43 -11.91 -2.76
C PRO A 197 10.73 -11.66 -1.27
N THR A 198 11.78 -12.32 -0.77
CA THR A 198 12.19 -12.27 0.64
C THR A 198 12.50 -10.85 1.14
N VAL A 199 12.86 -9.93 0.25
CA VAL A 199 13.16 -8.53 0.59
C VAL A 199 12.00 -7.80 1.27
N TYR A 200 10.74 -8.11 0.92
CA TYR A 200 9.55 -7.51 1.56
C TYR A 200 9.09 -8.27 2.79
N ILE A 201 9.59 -9.49 3.02
CA ILE A 201 9.19 -10.31 4.16
C ILE A 201 9.97 -9.86 5.39
N ASP A 202 9.25 -9.51 6.46
CA ASP A 202 9.85 -9.14 7.73
C ASP A 202 10.83 -10.23 8.22
N PRO A 203 12.15 -9.93 8.35
CA PRO A 203 13.15 -10.91 8.75
C PRO A 203 12.89 -11.46 10.16
N TYR A 204 12.27 -10.68 11.04
CA TYR A 204 11.88 -11.16 12.38
C TYR A 204 10.76 -12.19 12.28
N TYR A 205 9.70 -11.89 11.53
CA TYR A 205 8.61 -12.84 11.27
C TYR A 205 9.13 -14.10 10.57
N MET A 206 9.98 -13.97 9.54
CA MET A 206 10.56 -15.10 8.83
C MET A 206 11.35 -16.02 9.77
N LYS A 207 12.14 -15.44 10.68
CA LYS A 207 12.96 -16.21 11.62
C LYS A 207 12.15 -16.85 12.75
N THR A 208 11.13 -16.16 13.24
CA THR A 208 10.48 -16.51 14.53
C THR A 208 9.05 -17.02 14.38
N GLY A 209 8.41 -16.81 13.22
CA GLY A 209 6.99 -17.06 12.98
C GLY A 209 6.06 -16.07 13.70
N GLN A 210 6.63 -15.06 14.36
CA GLN A 210 5.88 -14.12 15.19
C GLN A 210 5.23 -13.04 14.34
N LEU A 211 3.93 -13.15 14.12
CA LEU A 211 3.16 -12.17 13.36
C LEU A 211 2.71 -10.99 14.24
N SER A 212 2.81 -9.77 13.72
CA SER A 212 2.26 -8.56 14.34
C SER A 212 2.01 -7.46 13.29
N GLU A 213 1.42 -6.33 13.69
CA GLU A 213 1.33 -5.13 12.84
C GLU A 213 2.68 -4.71 12.25
N LYS A 214 3.78 -5.00 12.98
CA LYS A 214 5.14 -4.61 12.58
C LYS A 214 5.65 -5.40 11.38
N THR A 215 5.02 -6.52 11.05
CA THR A 215 5.30 -7.30 9.84
C THR A 215 4.91 -6.51 8.59
N ASP A 216 3.70 -5.91 8.59
CA ASP A 216 3.25 -5.08 7.46
C ASP A 216 4.00 -3.74 7.41
N VAL A 217 4.34 -3.16 8.56
CA VAL A 217 5.16 -1.94 8.64
C VAL A 217 6.52 -2.14 7.97
N TYR A 218 7.13 -3.32 8.12
CA TYR A 218 8.39 -3.63 7.43
C TYR A 218 8.21 -3.62 5.91
N SER A 219 7.25 -4.37 5.37
CA SER A 219 6.99 -4.41 3.92
C SER A 219 6.63 -3.03 3.35
N PHE A 220 5.88 -2.23 4.11
CA PHE A 220 5.58 -0.85 3.74
C PHE A 220 6.82 0.05 3.76
N GLY A 221 7.73 -0.15 4.72
CA GLY A 221 9.03 0.52 4.74
C GLY A 221 9.86 0.25 3.49
N VAL A 222 9.87 -0.99 3.00
CA VAL A 222 10.52 -1.34 1.73
C VAL A 222 9.88 -0.57 0.57
N MET A 223 8.55 -0.54 0.49
CA MET A 223 7.82 0.23 -0.53
C MET A 223 8.13 1.74 -0.47
N LEU A 224 8.28 2.33 0.71
CA LEU A 224 8.71 3.73 0.84
C LEU A 224 10.10 3.95 0.22
N MET A 225 11.01 2.98 0.31
CA MET A 225 12.31 3.05 -0.36
C MET A 225 12.17 3.01 -1.88
N GLU A 226 11.28 2.17 -2.42
CA GLU A 226 10.97 2.14 -3.86
C GLU A 226 10.40 3.47 -4.34
N LEU A 227 9.56 4.11 -3.54
CA LEU A 227 9.02 5.44 -3.86
C LEU A 227 10.13 6.51 -3.91
N VAL A 228 11.21 6.37 -3.13
CA VAL A 228 12.35 7.30 -3.15
C VAL A 228 13.27 7.08 -4.35
N THR A 229 13.48 5.81 -4.74
CA THR A 229 14.51 5.45 -5.73
C THR A 229 13.97 5.10 -7.12
N SER A 230 12.67 4.81 -7.23
CA SER A 230 12.06 4.11 -8.38
C SER A 230 12.65 2.73 -8.68
N MET A 231 13.44 2.18 -7.76
CA MET A 231 14.00 0.84 -7.89
C MET A 231 13.05 -0.15 -7.22
N ILE A 232 12.55 -1.12 -7.98
CA ILE A 232 11.73 -2.20 -7.42
C ILE A 232 12.63 -3.12 -6.61
N ALA A 233 12.25 -3.34 -5.36
CA ALA A 233 13.02 -4.15 -4.44
C ALA A 233 13.05 -5.60 -4.91
N SER A 234 14.23 -6.21 -4.80
CA SER A 234 14.44 -7.62 -5.11
C SER A 234 15.40 -8.22 -4.10
N ASP A 235 15.45 -9.55 -4.05
CA ASP A 235 16.27 -10.30 -3.08
C ASP A 235 17.77 -10.04 -3.24
N THR A 236 18.20 -9.70 -4.45
CA THR A 236 19.59 -9.46 -4.79
C THR A 236 19.70 -8.33 -5.81
N PHE A 237 20.58 -7.36 -5.54
CA PHE A 237 21.05 -6.48 -6.61
C PHE A 237 22.01 -7.21 -7.55
N PRO A 238 22.07 -6.83 -8.85
CA PRO A 238 23.17 -7.23 -9.70
C PRO A 238 24.49 -6.78 -9.06
N SER A 239 25.45 -7.70 -8.91
CA SER A 239 26.69 -7.52 -8.14
C SER A 239 27.57 -6.33 -8.58
N THR A 240 27.26 -5.69 -9.71
CA THR A 240 28.02 -4.60 -10.32
C THR A 240 27.34 -3.23 -10.22
N ALA A 241 26.09 -3.15 -9.76
CA ALA A 241 25.32 -1.90 -9.81
C ALA A 241 25.45 -1.05 -8.54
N PHE A 242 25.57 -1.68 -7.36
CA PHE A 242 25.55 -0.99 -6.06
C PHE A 242 26.58 -1.57 -5.08
N GLY A 243 27.78 -1.87 -5.56
CA GLY A 243 28.89 -2.34 -4.71
C GLY A 243 28.59 -3.61 -3.92
N SER A 244 28.76 -3.56 -2.59
CA SER A 244 28.61 -4.72 -1.69
C SER A 244 27.21 -4.90 -1.09
N HIS A 245 26.26 -4.00 -1.40
CA HIS A 245 24.92 -4.05 -0.84
C HIS A 245 24.14 -5.24 -1.40
N LYS A 246 23.45 -5.95 -0.50
CA LYS A 246 22.71 -7.17 -0.86
C LYS A 246 21.39 -6.85 -1.56
N ASN A 247 20.70 -5.83 -1.10
CA ASN A 247 19.38 -5.41 -1.59
C ASN A 247 19.09 -3.93 -1.26
N LEU A 248 17.92 -3.44 -1.71
CA LEU A 248 17.50 -2.04 -1.56
C LEU A 248 17.48 -1.58 -0.09
N VAL A 249 17.07 -2.44 0.82
CA VAL A 249 17.01 -2.12 2.26
C VAL A 249 18.42 -1.82 2.78
N SER A 250 19.41 -2.66 2.44
CA SER A 250 20.80 -2.44 2.86
C SER A 250 21.40 -1.16 2.26
N LEU A 251 21.13 -0.88 0.98
CA LEU A 251 21.61 0.32 0.30
C LEU A 251 21.08 1.59 0.97
N ILE A 252 19.76 1.70 1.13
CA ILE A 252 19.14 2.92 1.69
C ILE A 252 19.46 3.10 3.17
N THR A 253 19.48 2.02 3.94
CA THR A 253 19.85 2.10 5.37
C THR A 253 21.26 2.67 5.54
N GLU A 254 22.21 2.21 4.73
CA GLU A 254 23.60 2.67 4.80
C GLU A 254 23.77 4.10 4.30
N THR A 255 23.16 4.46 3.17
CA THR A 255 23.30 5.83 2.62
C THR A 255 22.59 6.87 3.47
N VAL A 256 21.47 6.53 4.10
CA VAL A 256 20.84 7.39 5.12
C VAL A 256 21.75 7.55 6.34
N HIS A 257 22.37 6.46 6.81
CA HIS A 257 23.27 6.49 7.97
C HIS A 257 24.54 7.33 7.70
N LEU A 258 25.11 7.21 6.51
CA LEU A 258 26.32 7.95 6.09
C LEU A 258 26.02 9.38 5.61
N GLY A 259 24.75 9.74 5.42
CA GLY A 259 24.36 11.05 4.89
C GLY A 259 24.58 11.22 3.38
N THR A 260 24.78 10.11 2.66
CA THR A 260 25.13 10.08 1.23
C THR A 260 23.93 9.73 0.33
N LEU A 261 22.70 9.81 0.83
CA LEU A 261 21.48 9.44 0.09
C LEU A 261 21.34 10.13 -1.28
N PHE A 262 21.76 11.39 -1.40
CA PHE A 262 21.68 12.17 -2.64
C PHE A 262 22.91 12.03 -3.54
N GLU A 263 23.81 11.11 -3.20
CA GLU A 263 24.98 10.76 -4.01
C GLU A 263 24.66 9.50 -4.85
N HIS A 264 25.50 9.21 -5.84
CA HIS A 264 25.46 7.96 -6.61
C HIS A 264 24.11 7.62 -7.29
N ASP A 265 23.33 8.64 -7.67
CA ASP A 265 22.06 8.48 -8.42
C ASP A 265 21.06 7.51 -7.77
N ILE A 266 21.05 7.45 -6.44
CA ILE A 266 20.15 6.56 -5.68
C ILE A 266 18.71 7.09 -5.66
N VAL A 267 18.56 8.39 -5.44
CA VAL A 267 17.26 9.08 -5.48
C VAL A 267 16.81 9.23 -6.93
N ASP A 268 15.52 9.03 -7.20
CA ASP A 268 14.98 9.17 -8.54
C ASP A 268 15.35 10.56 -9.14
N PRO A 269 16.06 10.60 -10.27
CA PRO A 269 16.55 11.84 -10.88
C PRO A 269 15.43 12.73 -11.46
N SER A 270 14.20 12.22 -11.58
CA SER A 270 13.03 12.98 -12.05
C SER A 270 12.48 13.95 -11.01
N PHE A 271 12.93 13.87 -9.75
CA PHE A 271 12.46 14.77 -8.70
C PHE A 271 13.02 16.18 -8.82
N ASP A 272 12.21 17.16 -8.40
CA ASP A 272 12.65 18.55 -8.39
C ASP A 272 13.77 18.77 -7.35
N SER A 273 14.69 19.67 -7.67
CA SER A 273 15.88 19.95 -6.85
C SER A 273 15.63 20.94 -5.70
N SER A 274 14.38 21.33 -5.43
CA SER A 274 14.08 22.28 -4.35
C SER A 274 14.46 21.71 -2.98
N GLN A 275 14.86 22.59 -2.07
CA GLN A 275 15.23 22.19 -0.71
C GLN A 275 14.07 21.47 0.00
N SER A 276 12.82 21.95 -0.16
CA SER A 276 11.64 21.29 0.38
C SER A 276 11.45 19.86 -0.16
N CYS A 277 11.76 19.62 -1.44
CA CYS A 277 11.72 18.30 -2.02
C CYS A 277 12.78 17.40 -1.39
N ARG A 278 14.04 17.85 -1.36
CA ARG A 278 15.17 17.12 -0.75
C ARG A 278 14.92 16.80 0.72
N ASP A 279 14.47 17.77 1.53
CA ASP A 279 14.18 17.56 2.95
C ASP A 279 13.08 16.51 3.14
N SER A 280 12.03 16.56 2.33
CA SER A 280 10.94 15.59 2.40
C SER A 280 11.36 14.19 1.93
N ILE A 281 12.21 14.06 0.91
CA ILE A 281 12.80 12.79 0.47
C ILE A 281 13.64 12.18 1.59
N LEU A 282 14.52 12.97 2.20
CA LEU A 282 15.35 12.54 3.31
C LEU A 282 14.50 12.10 4.52
N ALA A 283 13.42 12.82 4.82
CA ALA A 283 12.50 12.46 5.89
C ALA A 283 11.79 11.12 5.61
N VAL A 284 11.31 10.89 4.37
CA VAL A 284 10.72 9.60 3.98
C VAL A 284 11.74 8.47 4.04
N ALA A 285 12.98 8.68 3.58
CA ALA A 285 14.03 7.67 3.64
C ALA A 285 14.41 7.30 5.09
N ASN A 286 14.47 8.28 5.99
CA ASN A 286 14.65 8.05 7.42
C ASN A 286 13.50 7.25 8.03
N LEU A 287 12.25 7.63 7.71
CA LEU A 287 11.06 6.90 8.15
C LEU A 287 11.06 5.45 7.64
N ALA A 288 11.38 5.25 6.36
CA ALA A 288 11.50 3.93 5.75
C ALA A 288 12.55 3.06 6.46
N THR A 289 13.70 3.64 6.80
CA THR A 289 14.77 2.96 7.56
C THR A 289 14.30 2.56 8.96
N LYS A 290 13.55 3.41 9.67
CA LYS A 290 12.93 3.07 10.96
C LYS A 290 11.91 1.93 10.82
N CYS A 291 11.07 1.96 9.78
CA CYS A 291 10.12 0.89 9.46
C CYS A 291 10.81 -0.45 9.17
N CYS A 292 11.99 -0.42 8.56
CA CYS A 292 12.77 -1.61 8.20
C CYS A 292 13.71 -2.11 9.32
N ALA A 293 13.66 -1.53 10.52
CA ALA A 293 14.54 -1.92 11.62
C ALA A 293 14.45 -3.43 11.92
N SER A 294 15.60 -4.08 12.18
CA SER A 294 15.64 -5.53 12.41
C SER A 294 14.87 -5.95 13.67
N ASN A 295 14.79 -5.08 14.68
CA ASN A 295 13.98 -5.29 15.87
C ASN A 295 12.58 -4.68 15.67
N PRO A 296 11.49 -5.47 15.68
CA PRO A 296 10.13 -4.96 15.51
C PRO A 296 9.70 -3.93 16.57
N ARG A 297 10.30 -3.96 17.77
CA ARG A 297 10.02 -2.98 18.83
C ARG A 297 10.53 -1.58 18.48
N SER A 298 11.57 -1.49 17.65
CA SER A 298 12.13 -0.22 17.18
C SER A 298 11.35 0.37 16.01
N ARG A 299 10.48 -0.40 15.37
CA ARG A 299 9.63 0.08 14.28
C ARG A 299 8.49 0.93 14.84
N PRO A 300 8.11 2.04 14.20
CA PRO A 300 6.88 2.76 14.55
C PRO A 300 5.63 1.89 14.35
N SER A 301 4.50 2.27 14.95
CA SER A 301 3.19 1.70 14.56
C SER A 301 2.76 2.30 13.22
N ILE A 302 1.89 1.61 12.47
CA ILE A 302 1.43 2.12 11.17
C ILE A 302 0.74 3.48 11.29
N SER A 303 0.01 3.71 12.38
CA SER A 303 -0.61 5.01 12.68
C SER A 303 0.41 6.11 12.91
N ALA A 304 1.56 5.81 13.53
CA ALA A 304 2.65 6.78 13.66
C ALA A 304 3.30 7.07 12.30
N VAL A 305 3.51 6.04 11.47
CA VAL A 305 4.03 6.19 10.11
C VAL A 305 3.12 7.08 9.26
N ARG A 306 1.80 6.84 9.25
CA ARG A 306 0.84 7.68 8.52
C ARG A 306 0.91 9.13 8.97
N ARG A 307 0.90 9.39 10.28
CA ARG A 307 0.98 10.76 10.82
C ARG A 307 2.30 11.44 10.44
N GLU A 308 3.42 10.72 10.47
CA GLU A 308 4.73 11.26 10.05
C GLU A 308 4.74 11.58 8.54
N LEU A 309 4.16 10.72 7.69
CA LEU A 309 3.98 10.99 6.26
C LEU A 309 3.10 12.24 6.01
N GLU A 310 2.03 12.42 6.76
CA GLU A 310 1.17 13.60 6.67
C GLU A 310 1.93 14.89 7.02
N VAL A 311 2.74 14.86 8.09
CA VAL A 311 3.60 16.00 8.47
C VAL A 311 4.63 16.29 7.38
N ILE A 312 5.30 15.26 6.85
CA ILE A 312 6.26 15.41 5.75
C ILE A 312 5.59 16.05 4.53
N MET A 313 4.41 15.57 4.16
CA MET A 313 3.64 16.10 3.04
C MET A 313 3.26 17.57 3.26
N MET A 314 2.79 17.94 4.46
CA MET A 314 2.45 19.33 4.80
C MET A 314 3.66 20.26 4.70
N ASN A 315 4.83 19.81 5.17
CA ASN A 315 6.07 20.58 5.09
C ASN A 315 6.53 20.75 3.63
N TYR A 316 6.43 19.70 2.81
CA TYR A 316 6.76 19.75 1.38
C TYR A 316 5.94 20.81 0.63
N PHE A 317 4.64 20.91 0.92
CA PHE A 317 3.77 21.92 0.31
C PHE A 317 3.86 23.31 0.96
N GLN A 318 4.72 23.49 1.97
CA GLN A 318 4.95 24.75 2.67
C GLN A 318 3.64 25.41 3.15
N LEU A 319 2.67 24.61 3.59
CA LEU A 319 1.35 25.12 3.97
C LEU A 319 1.49 26.10 5.15
N PRO A 320 1.07 27.38 5.06
CA PRO A 320 1.18 28.30 6.19
C PRO A 320 0.14 27.99 7.27
N LEU A 321 0.51 28.13 8.55
CA LEU A 321 -0.46 28.06 9.66
C LEU A 321 -1.46 29.23 9.67
N THR A 322 -1.09 30.37 9.06
CA THR A 322 -1.87 31.62 9.08
C THR A 322 -3.16 31.58 8.24
N THR A 323 -3.26 30.65 7.29
CA THR A 323 -4.47 30.41 6.48
C THR A 323 -5.60 29.79 7.32
N ILE A 324 -5.26 29.09 8.40
CA ILE A 324 -6.20 28.41 9.31
C ILE A 324 -6.91 29.41 10.24
N LEU A 325 -6.21 30.46 10.67
CA LEU A 325 -6.76 31.45 11.62
C LEU A 325 -7.63 32.51 10.95
N ASN A 326 -7.39 32.81 9.67
CA ASN A 326 -8.05 33.92 8.99
C ASN A 326 -9.10 33.50 7.94
N GLY A 327 -9.39 32.20 7.78
CA GLY A 327 -10.46 31.70 6.90
C GLY A 327 -10.29 32.02 5.40
N ASN A 328 -9.16 32.58 4.99
CA ASN A 328 -8.92 32.97 3.61
C ASN A 328 -8.44 31.77 2.79
N LYS A 329 -9.11 31.45 1.68
CA LYS A 329 -8.63 30.44 0.73
C LYS A 329 -7.26 30.86 0.17
N PRO A 330 -6.29 29.95 0.01
CA PRO A 330 -5.02 30.25 -0.64
C PRO A 330 -5.28 30.76 -2.07
N GLN A 331 -4.70 31.92 -2.41
CA GLN A 331 -4.95 32.63 -3.67
C GLN A 331 -4.22 32.02 -4.88
N HIS A 332 -3.40 30.98 -4.69
CA HIS A 332 -2.69 30.29 -5.76
C HIS A 332 -2.80 28.77 -5.64
N PRO A 333 -2.87 28.04 -6.78
CA PRO A 333 -2.74 26.58 -6.76
C PRO A 333 -1.32 26.22 -6.33
N HIS A 334 -1.17 25.75 -5.09
CA HIS A 334 0.08 25.16 -4.60
C HIS A 334 0.32 23.83 -5.34
N LYS A 335 1.55 23.62 -5.83
CA LYS A 335 2.06 22.44 -6.58
C LYS A 335 1.05 21.26 -6.65
N GLY A 336 0.19 21.22 -7.67
CA GLY A 336 -0.67 20.06 -7.95
C GLY A 336 -1.75 19.70 -6.90
N LEU A 337 -2.18 20.65 -6.05
CA LEU A 337 -3.31 20.49 -5.14
C LEU A 337 -4.45 21.44 -5.51
N ASN A 338 -5.68 20.92 -5.55
CA ASN A 338 -6.87 21.77 -5.65
C ASN A 338 -7.25 22.38 -4.29
N SER A 339 -8.14 23.37 -4.29
CA SER A 339 -8.52 24.11 -3.07
C SER A 339 -9.15 23.24 -1.98
N GLN A 340 -9.87 22.16 -2.34
CA GLN A 340 -10.47 21.24 -1.36
C GLN A 340 -9.40 20.37 -0.71
N GLN A 341 -8.47 19.83 -1.51
CA GLN A 341 -7.35 19.04 -0.99
C GLN A 341 -6.46 19.87 -0.06
N LEU A 342 -6.22 21.13 -0.39
CA LEU A 342 -5.52 22.07 0.50
C LEU A 342 -6.30 22.27 1.81
N TYR A 343 -7.61 22.45 1.74
CA TYR A 343 -8.46 22.63 2.92
C TYR A 343 -8.46 21.41 3.85
N ASP A 344 -8.60 20.22 3.29
CA ASP A 344 -8.61 18.96 4.05
C ASP A 344 -7.26 18.76 4.74
N MET A 345 -6.16 18.98 4.02
CA MET A 345 -4.80 18.94 4.57
C MET A 345 -4.56 19.98 5.67
N MET A 346 -5.06 21.21 5.50
CA MET A 346 -4.93 22.25 6.53
C MET A 346 -5.72 21.91 7.80
N THR A 347 -6.92 21.33 7.65
CA THR A 347 -7.75 20.88 8.77
C THR A 347 -7.09 19.70 9.50
N GLN A 348 -6.49 18.79 8.75
CA GLN A 348 -5.72 17.68 9.31
C GLN A 348 -4.50 18.18 10.08
N ARG A 349 -3.77 19.20 9.57
CA ARG A 349 -2.65 19.82 10.29
C ARG A 349 -3.08 20.41 11.62
N TYR A 350 -4.21 21.11 11.65
CA TYR A 350 -4.76 21.66 12.89
C TYR A 350 -5.07 20.57 13.91
N LYS A 351 -5.70 19.46 13.49
CA LYS A 351 -5.97 18.30 14.36
C LYS A 351 -4.69 17.65 14.89
N ILE A 352 -3.66 17.53 14.06
CA ILE A 352 -2.36 16.98 14.49
C ILE A 352 -1.72 17.90 15.54
N MET A 353 -1.64 19.21 15.27
CA MET A 353 -1.02 20.14 16.22
C MET A 353 -1.81 20.25 17.54
N SER A 354 -3.14 20.24 17.49
CA SER A 354 -3.97 20.25 18.70
C SER A 354 -3.88 18.96 19.51
N SER A 355 -3.63 17.82 18.85
CA SER A 355 -3.36 16.56 19.54
C SER A 355 -1.99 16.53 20.23
N ILE A 356 -0.98 17.20 19.66
CA ILE A 356 0.37 17.30 20.25
C ILE A 356 0.37 18.25 21.45
N SER A 357 -0.39 19.36 21.41
CA SER A 357 -0.50 20.29 22.54
C SER A 357 -1.19 19.71 23.77
N ASN A 358 -2.01 18.66 23.61
CA ASN A 358 -2.71 18.00 24.72
C ASN A 358 -1.86 16.95 25.47
N PHE A 359 -0.60 16.74 25.09
CA PHE A 359 0.35 15.86 25.79
C PHE A 359 1.44 16.61 26.56
N SER A 360 1.31 17.93 26.74
CA SER A 360 2.20 18.72 27.60
C SER A 360 1.43 19.28 28.79
N ILE A 361 1.25 18.44 29.83
CA ILE A 361 1.03 18.86 31.22
C ILE A 361 1.98 18.06 32.10
#